data_AF-A0A261UJR0-F1
#
_entry.id   AF-A0A261UJR0-F1
#
_cell.length_a   1.000
_cell.length_b   1.000
_cell.length_c   1.000
_cell.angle_alpha   90.00
_cell.angle_beta   90.00
_cell.angle_gamma   90.00
#
_symmetry.space_group_name_H-M   'P 1'
#
loop_
_entity.id
_entity.type
_entity.pdbx_description
1 polymer ?
#
loop_
_entity_poly.entity_id
_entity_poly.type
_entity_poly.pdbx_seq_one_letter_code
_entity_poly.pdbx_strand_id
1 'polypeptide(L)'
;MLQSPAPTRANLNVFARRLKTAAARHFQVRESSLIEALSRGLGGRTHASLLAQSAMQPSEPVCFNHAEFVARLTELKDARTAEAVGALLDGIRIVVTVTKRSTARQRAVNFTDIAYDVTAEVQGADGAILYRQPQFFLPEFRAADGTERYRIDSAAAFRADERFPVTRQRNGRELMTAKLIDGRWEGGLYVYATDHQQDDARCVRSVKASLARHILPAVTPRVRCRIFRPDSYDYGAWRVEMTVGPAIQAYWEYSPLRFDLPSLPHRRFHAEKPDVQYMPDTDLGQFVDGVWSLDIYSNGIPEDGNPTPISQVRAALLASVNATLQRAGFPG
;
A
#
# COMPACT_ATOMS: atom_id res chain seq x y z
N MET A 1 -5.82 15.56 12.97
CA MET A 1 -6.28 16.06 11.65
C MET A 1 -5.96 17.54 11.54
N LEU A 2 -5.42 17.97 10.40
CA LEU A 2 -4.95 19.34 10.14
C LEU A 2 -6.12 20.34 10.03
N GLN A 3 -6.74 20.71 11.15
CA GLN A 3 -7.43 21.99 11.23
C GLN A 3 -6.38 23.01 11.64
N SER A 4 -5.68 23.57 10.67
CA SER A 4 -4.69 24.63 10.89
C SER A 4 -5.17 25.93 10.25
N PRO A 5 -4.75 27.09 10.79
CA PRO A 5 -4.89 28.35 10.08
C PRO A 5 -4.27 28.24 8.68
N ALA A 6 -4.68 29.12 7.77
CA ALA A 6 -4.27 29.14 6.36
C ALA A 6 -2.82 28.67 6.16
N PRO A 7 -2.55 27.76 5.20
CA PRO A 7 -1.27 27.08 5.11
C PRO A 7 -0.14 28.08 4.79
N THR A 8 0.65 28.42 5.80
CA THR A 8 1.87 29.22 5.60
C THR A 8 3.02 28.33 5.12
N ARG A 9 3.98 28.94 4.40
CA ARG A 9 5.24 28.27 4.02
C ARG A 9 5.95 27.66 5.22
N ALA A 10 5.92 28.34 6.38
CA ALA A 10 6.53 27.85 7.61
C ALA A 10 5.83 26.58 8.12
N ASN A 11 4.49 26.58 8.17
CA ASN A 11 3.71 25.43 8.63
C ASN A 11 3.92 24.21 7.74
N LEU A 12 3.86 24.40 6.41
CA LEU A 12 4.11 23.32 5.43
C LEU A 12 5.49 22.69 5.59
N ASN A 13 6.53 23.50 5.74
CA ASN A 13 7.89 23.01 5.96
C ASN A 13 8.00 22.20 7.26
N VAL A 14 7.36 22.65 8.34
CA VAL A 14 7.34 21.91 9.61
C VAL A 14 6.65 20.56 9.45
N PHE A 15 5.50 20.50 8.78
CA PHE A 15 4.80 19.24 8.50
C PHE A 15 5.62 18.30 7.61
N ALA A 16 6.18 18.80 6.51
CA ALA A 16 7.04 18.03 5.63
C ALA A 16 8.25 17.43 6.37
N ARG A 17 8.90 18.21 7.25
CA ARG A 17 10.02 17.72 8.07
C ARG A 17 9.59 16.66 9.07
N ARG A 18 8.46 16.84 9.75
CA ARG A 18 7.93 15.82 10.69
C ARG A 18 7.66 14.50 9.96
N LEU A 19 7.03 14.56 8.79
CA LEU A 19 6.71 13.38 7.99
C LEU A 19 7.98 12.72 7.41
N LYS A 20 8.95 13.52 6.97
CA LYS A 20 10.28 13.06 6.57
C LYS A 20 10.99 12.32 7.70
N THR A 21 10.98 12.87 8.91
CA THR A 21 11.58 12.23 10.10
C THR A 21 10.88 10.93 10.45
N ALA A 22 9.55 10.86 10.34
CA ALA A 22 8.81 9.62 10.55
C ALA A 22 9.17 8.55 9.51
N ALA A 23 9.27 8.93 8.23
CA ALA A 23 9.65 8.04 7.14
C ALA A 23 11.12 7.58 7.23
N ALA A 24 12.04 8.47 7.59
CA ALA A 24 13.49 8.24 7.59
C ALA A 24 13.95 7.09 8.49
N ARG A 25 13.11 6.65 9.44
CA ARG A 25 13.34 5.45 10.24
C ARG A 25 13.41 4.17 9.40
N HIS A 26 12.77 4.17 8.22
CA HIS A 26 12.63 2.99 7.36
C HIS A 26 13.03 3.27 5.93
N PHE A 27 12.62 4.40 5.35
CA PHE A 27 12.89 4.74 3.96
C PHE A 27 13.03 6.24 3.73
N GLN A 28 13.73 6.60 2.64
CA GLN A 28 14.03 7.99 2.32
C GLN A 28 12.94 8.61 1.45
N VAL A 29 12.52 9.83 1.81
CA VAL A 29 11.66 10.69 1.00
C VAL A 29 12.25 12.10 0.99
N ARG A 30 12.29 12.73 -0.18
CA ARG A 30 12.81 14.11 -0.31
C ARG A 30 11.79 15.07 0.29
N GLU A 31 12.28 16.04 1.05
CA GLU A 31 11.45 17.08 1.67
C GLU A 31 10.67 17.88 0.63
N SER A 32 11.32 18.22 -0.50
CA SER A 32 10.66 18.90 -1.62
C SER A 32 9.49 18.11 -2.20
N SER A 33 9.61 16.78 -2.30
CA SER A 33 8.50 15.93 -2.76
C SER A 33 7.33 15.94 -1.77
N LEU A 34 7.60 15.97 -0.46
CA LEU A 34 6.57 16.06 0.56
C LEU A 34 5.88 17.43 0.54
N ILE A 35 6.62 18.52 0.35
CA ILE A 35 6.05 19.87 0.24
C ILE A 35 5.11 19.96 -0.97
N GLU A 36 5.53 19.46 -2.13
CA GLU A 36 4.69 19.44 -3.33
C GLU A 36 3.42 18.59 -3.13
N ALA A 37 3.54 17.40 -2.53
CA ALA A 37 2.40 16.54 -2.25
C ALA A 37 1.45 17.16 -1.21
N LEU A 38 1.97 17.73 -0.11
CA LEU A 38 1.17 18.43 0.89
C LEU A 38 0.44 19.62 0.29
N SER A 39 1.11 20.35 -0.61
CA SER A 39 0.49 21.48 -1.31
C SER A 39 -0.69 21.03 -2.16
N ARG A 40 -0.55 19.88 -2.84
CA ARG A 40 -1.64 19.25 -3.59
C ARG A 40 -2.80 18.81 -2.70
N GLY A 41 -2.51 18.19 -1.56
CA GLY A 41 -3.54 17.84 -0.59
C GLY A 41 -4.31 19.05 -0.03
N LEU A 42 -3.72 20.24 -0.06
CA LEU A 42 -4.36 21.50 0.36
C LEU A 42 -4.97 22.28 -0.82
N GLY A 43 -5.22 21.63 -1.96
CA GLY A 43 -5.89 22.23 -3.11
C GLY A 43 -4.99 23.06 -4.04
N GLY A 44 -3.71 23.21 -3.71
CA GLY A 44 -2.74 23.88 -4.59
C GLY A 44 -2.25 22.95 -5.71
N ARG A 45 -2.22 23.41 -6.96
CA ARG A 45 -1.61 22.62 -8.05
C ARG A 45 -0.11 22.35 -7.82
N THR A 46 0.58 23.35 -7.28
CA THR A 46 2.00 23.33 -6.87
C THR A 46 2.17 24.08 -5.55
N HIS A 47 3.35 23.96 -4.93
CA HIS A 47 3.66 24.77 -3.74
C HIS A 47 3.58 26.28 -4.02
N ALA A 48 4.05 26.73 -5.18
CA ALA A 48 3.98 28.13 -5.58
C ALA A 48 2.52 28.61 -5.73
N SER A 49 1.64 27.80 -6.33
CA SER A 49 0.24 28.18 -6.49
C SER A 49 -0.50 28.25 -5.16
N LEU A 50 -0.18 27.37 -4.21
CA LEU A 50 -0.81 27.39 -2.88
C LEU A 50 -0.44 28.66 -2.10
N LEU A 51 0.83 29.06 -2.16
CA LEU A 51 1.29 30.29 -1.52
C LEU A 51 0.65 31.54 -2.15
N ALA A 52 0.48 31.55 -3.48
CA ALA A 52 -0.21 32.64 -4.18
C ALA A 52 -1.69 32.73 -3.77
N GLN A 53 -2.41 31.60 -3.72
CA GLN A 53 -3.80 31.54 -3.29
C GLN A 53 -3.97 32.02 -1.84
N SER A 54 -3.11 31.57 -0.94
CA SER A 54 -3.15 31.94 0.49
C SER A 54 -2.89 33.43 0.72
N ALA A 55 -2.11 34.08 -0.16
CA ALA A 55 -1.88 35.51 -0.12
C ALA A 55 -3.10 36.33 -0.59
N MET A 56 -3.97 35.75 -1.42
CA MET A 56 -5.15 36.43 -1.96
C MET A 56 -6.43 36.22 -1.14
N GLN A 57 -6.59 35.08 -0.46
CA GLN A 57 -7.79 34.74 0.34
C GLN A 57 -7.41 34.05 1.65
N PRO A 58 -7.20 34.79 2.76
CA PRO A 58 -6.64 34.23 4.00
C PRO A 58 -7.58 33.39 4.90
N SER A 59 -8.85 33.18 4.54
CA SER A 59 -9.89 32.98 5.58
C SER A 59 -10.74 31.70 5.52
N GLU A 60 -10.60 30.83 4.52
CA GLU A 60 -11.38 29.58 4.52
C GLU A 60 -10.56 28.38 5.04
N PRO A 61 -11.10 27.58 5.99
CA PRO A 61 -10.47 26.35 6.40
C PRO A 61 -10.41 25.38 5.22
N VAL A 62 -9.19 25.10 4.77
CA VAL A 62 -8.96 24.15 3.67
C VAL A 62 -9.02 22.73 4.23
N CYS A 63 -10.01 21.95 3.78
CA CYS A 63 -10.04 20.51 4.03
C CYS A 63 -8.88 19.83 3.31
N PHE A 64 -8.07 19.05 4.03
CA PHE A 64 -6.99 18.29 3.43
C PHE A 64 -7.52 17.10 2.63
N ASN A 65 -7.10 16.99 1.38
CA ASN A 65 -7.44 15.89 0.49
C ASN A 65 -6.29 14.88 0.45
N HIS A 66 -6.41 13.80 1.22
CA HIS A 66 -5.37 12.76 1.28
C HIS A 66 -5.18 12.02 -0.05
N ALA A 67 -6.25 11.81 -0.81
CA ALA A 67 -6.16 11.15 -2.12
C ALA A 67 -5.29 11.96 -3.09
N GLU A 68 -5.48 13.28 -3.15
CA GLU A 68 -4.65 14.18 -3.96
C GLU A 68 -3.19 14.24 -3.47
N PHE A 69 -2.96 14.18 -2.16
CA PHE A 69 -1.61 14.05 -1.58
C PHE A 69 -0.91 12.76 -2.04
N VAL A 70 -1.56 11.60 -1.91
CA VAL A 70 -1.00 10.30 -2.30
C VAL A 70 -0.80 10.21 -3.81
N ALA A 71 -1.74 10.72 -4.61
CA ALA A 71 -1.62 10.78 -6.06
C ALA A 71 -0.39 11.59 -6.48
N ARG A 72 -0.22 12.80 -5.94
CA ARG A 72 0.94 13.63 -6.25
C ARG A 72 2.25 13.00 -5.81
N LEU A 73 2.28 12.37 -4.63
CA LEU A 73 3.50 11.71 -4.17
C LEU A 73 3.84 10.47 -5.02
N THR A 74 2.82 9.79 -5.57
CA THR A 74 3.00 8.68 -6.52
C THR A 74 3.69 9.16 -7.80
N GLU A 75 3.25 10.28 -8.37
CA GLU A 75 3.89 10.89 -9.56
C GLU A 75 5.36 11.25 -9.32
N LEU A 76 5.69 11.73 -8.11
CA LEU A 76 7.05 12.16 -7.75
C LEU A 76 7.96 11.02 -7.31
N LYS A 77 7.38 9.84 -7.01
CA LYS A 77 8.06 8.67 -6.46
C LYS A 77 7.49 7.39 -7.09
N ASP A 78 6.79 6.61 -6.28
CA ASP A 78 6.16 5.35 -6.61
C ASP A 78 4.98 5.14 -5.68
N ALA A 79 4.00 4.36 -6.11
CA ALA A 79 2.74 4.18 -5.39
C ALA A 79 2.92 3.58 -3.99
N ARG A 80 3.87 2.64 -3.83
CA ARG A 80 4.10 1.97 -2.54
C ARG A 80 4.68 2.93 -1.51
N THR A 81 5.67 3.73 -1.90
CA THR A 81 6.21 4.79 -1.04
C THR A 81 5.14 5.83 -0.72
N ALA A 82 4.34 6.24 -1.71
CA ALA A 82 3.30 7.26 -1.50
C ALA A 82 2.24 6.82 -0.48
N GLU A 83 1.75 5.59 -0.57
CA GLU A 83 0.76 5.05 0.38
C GLU A 83 1.34 4.81 1.77
N ALA A 84 2.59 4.33 1.85
CA ALA A 84 3.25 4.19 3.14
C ALA A 84 3.39 5.54 3.84
N VAL A 85 3.73 6.60 3.10
CA VAL A 85 3.75 7.97 3.62
C VAL A 85 2.34 8.47 3.96
N GLY A 86 1.33 8.12 3.18
CA GLY A 86 -0.07 8.40 3.50
C GLY A 86 -0.50 7.81 4.85
N ALA A 87 -0.14 6.56 5.13
CA ALA A 87 -0.39 5.95 6.43
C ALA A 87 0.37 6.65 7.56
N LEU A 88 1.62 7.06 7.33
CA LEU A 88 2.38 7.86 8.31
C LEU A 88 1.72 9.23 8.59
N LEU A 89 1.11 9.83 7.56
CA LEU A 89 0.36 11.08 7.68
C LEU A 89 -0.90 10.91 8.54
N ASP A 90 -1.56 9.76 8.45
CA ASP A 90 -2.69 9.37 9.31
C ASP A 90 -2.26 9.01 10.74
N GLY A 91 -0.97 9.17 11.09
CA GLY A 91 -0.46 8.94 12.45
C GLY A 91 0.02 7.52 12.71
N ILE A 92 -0.13 6.61 11.76
CA ILE A 92 0.31 5.22 11.90
C ILE A 92 1.85 5.18 11.94
N ARG A 93 2.39 4.32 12.78
CA ARG A 93 3.84 4.07 12.88
C ARG A 93 4.11 2.58 12.74
N ILE A 94 5.31 2.27 12.31
CA ILE A 94 5.82 0.90 12.27
C ILE A 94 7.21 0.86 12.87
N VAL A 95 7.56 -0.24 13.54
CA VAL A 95 8.90 -0.58 13.95
C VAL A 95 9.25 -1.93 13.34
N VAL A 96 10.38 -2.01 12.64
CA VAL A 96 10.88 -3.26 12.05
C VAL A 96 12.22 -3.60 12.69
N THR A 97 12.25 -4.72 13.39
CA THR A 97 13.44 -5.25 14.05
C THR A 97 13.95 -6.45 13.27
N VAL A 98 15.26 -6.48 13.04
CA VAL A 98 15.95 -7.56 12.35
C VAL A 98 17.11 -7.96 13.23
N THR A 99 17.08 -9.20 13.74
CA THR A 99 18.05 -9.70 14.72
C THR A 99 18.74 -10.93 14.17
N LYS A 100 20.06 -10.88 14.06
CA LYS A 100 20.86 -12.02 13.59
C LYS A 100 20.68 -13.19 14.54
N ARG A 101 20.36 -14.37 14.01
CA ARG A 101 20.23 -15.58 14.85
C ARG A 101 21.58 -15.93 15.46
N SER A 102 21.55 -16.44 16.70
CA SER A 102 22.74 -16.96 17.36
C SER A 102 23.37 -18.09 16.55
N THR A 103 24.67 -18.33 16.73
CA THR A 103 25.43 -19.40 16.05
C THR A 103 24.73 -20.76 16.14
N ALA A 104 24.20 -21.12 17.30
CA ALA A 104 23.42 -22.34 17.50
C ALA A 104 22.16 -22.43 16.62
N ARG A 105 21.47 -21.29 16.41
CA ARG A 105 20.24 -21.20 15.60
C ARG A 105 20.50 -21.00 14.11
N GLN A 106 21.73 -20.67 13.71
CA GLN A 106 22.12 -20.63 12.29
C GLN A 106 22.15 -22.03 11.66
N ARG A 107 22.42 -23.08 12.47
CA ARG A 107 22.53 -24.46 11.99
C ARG A 107 23.46 -24.58 10.77
N ALA A 108 24.64 -23.96 10.85
CA ALA A 108 25.62 -23.84 9.76
C ALA A 108 26.12 -25.18 9.19
N VAL A 109 25.86 -26.30 9.86
CA VAL A 109 26.10 -27.66 9.33
C VAL A 109 25.12 -28.00 8.18
N ASN A 110 23.90 -27.48 8.24
CA ASN A 110 22.81 -27.82 7.31
C ASN A 110 22.51 -26.71 6.29
N PHE A 111 22.97 -25.48 6.57
CA PHE A 111 22.58 -24.30 5.81
C PHE A 111 23.78 -23.38 5.58
N THR A 112 23.88 -22.84 4.37
CA THR A 112 24.95 -21.91 3.95
C THR A 112 24.50 -20.45 4.01
N ASP A 113 23.22 -20.19 4.29
CA ASP A 113 22.69 -18.85 4.45
C ASP A 113 22.89 -18.31 5.87
N ILE A 114 22.86 -16.98 6.00
CA ILE A 114 22.78 -16.33 7.31
C ILE A 114 21.33 -15.94 7.58
N ALA A 115 20.78 -16.49 8.66
CA ALA A 115 19.41 -16.29 9.05
C ALA A 115 19.25 -15.22 10.16
N TYR A 116 18.16 -14.47 10.07
CA TYR A 116 17.75 -13.43 11.01
C TYR A 116 16.29 -13.67 11.41
N ASP A 117 15.94 -13.34 12.64
CA ASP A 117 14.54 -13.17 13.04
C ASP A 117 14.10 -11.75 12.70
N VAL A 118 12.90 -11.63 12.15
CA VAL A 118 12.33 -10.35 11.75
C VAL A 118 10.98 -10.17 12.41
N THR A 119 10.78 -9.02 13.04
CA THR A 119 9.49 -8.62 13.61
C THR A 119 9.09 -7.25 13.08
N ALA A 120 7.81 -7.07 12.84
CA ALA A 120 7.22 -5.77 12.51
C ALA A 120 6.05 -5.50 13.46
N GLU A 121 6.01 -4.31 14.05
CA GLU A 121 4.96 -3.88 14.96
C GLU A 121 4.38 -2.55 14.48
N VAL A 122 3.05 -2.49 14.38
CA VAL A 122 2.29 -1.33 13.91
C VAL A 122 1.62 -0.66 15.11
N GLN A 123 1.70 0.66 15.16
CA GLN A 123 1.13 1.49 16.22
C GLN A 123 0.26 2.59 15.63
N GLY A 124 -0.80 2.98 16.34
CA GLY A 124 -1.73 4.02 15.91
C GLY A 124 -2.70 3.63 14.80
N ALA A 125 -2.73 2.36 14.40
CA ALA A 125 -3.78 1.82 13.53
C ALA A 125 -5.08 1.57 14.32
N ASP A 126 -6.22 1.68 13.63
CA ASP A 126 -7.53 1.41 14.22
C ASP A 126 -7.66 -0.07 14.63
N GLY A 127 -8.17 -0.33 15.84
CA GLY A 127 -8.34 -1.68 16.37
C GLY A 127 -9.26 -2.57 15.52
N ALA A 128 -10.29 -2.00 14.89
CA ALA A 128 -11.18 -2.74 14.00
C ALA A 128 -10.50 -3.15 12.69
N ILE A 129 -9.49 -2.39 12.23
CA ILE A 129 -8.63 -2.81 11.11
C ILE A 129 -7.77 -3.99 11.54
N LEU A 130 -7.11 -3.88 12.70
CA LEU A 130 -6.20 -4.91 13.20
C LEU A 130 -6.92 -6.23 13.52
N TYR A 131 -8.16 -6.16 14.03
CA TYR A 131 -9.01 -7.31 14.29
C TYR A 131 -9.28 -8.15 13.03
N ARG A 132 -9.37 -7.51 11.85
CA ARG A 132 -9.55 -8.21 10.56
C ARG A 132 -8.28 -8.86 10.02
N GLN A 133 -7.17 -8.83 10.77
CA GLN A 133 -5.88 -9.40 10.40
C GLN A 133 -5.40 -8.94 9.02
N PRO A 134 -5.11 -7.64 8.84
CA PRO A 134 -4.87 -7.07 7.52
C PRO A 134 -3.69 -7.77 6.83
N GLN A 135 -3.93 -8.14 5.58
CA GLN A 135 -3.01 -8.94 4.78
C GLN A 135 -2.10 -8.07 3.92
N PHE A 136 -0.89 -8.53 3.62
CA PHE A 136 0.05 -7.87 2.72
C PHE A 136 0.95 -8.89 2.01
N PHE A 137 1.51 -8.52 0.87
CA PHE A 137 2.49 -9.37 0.19
C PHE A 137 3.88 -9.14 0.77
N LEU A 138 4.62 -10.23 1.01
CA LEU A 138 6.03 -10.15 1.36
C LEU A 138 6.84 -9.55 0.21
N PRO A 139 7.85 -8.71 0.49
CA PRO A 139 8.73 -8.19 -0.54
C PRO A 139 9.64 -9.29 -1.10
N GLU A 140 9.97 -9.16 -2.39
CA GLU A 140 10.98 -9.97 -3.07
C GLU A 140 12.27 -9.17 -3.30
N PHE A 141 13.42 -9.85 -3.24
CA PHE A 141 14.74 -9.23 -3.40
C PHE A 141 15.60 -10.02 -4.38
N ARG A 142 15.28 -9.84 -5.67
CA ARG A 142 15.99 -10.46 -6.79
C ARG A 142 16.96 -9.49 -7.44
N ALA A 143 18.06 -10.03 -7.97
CA ALA A 143 18.90 -9.34 -8.93
C ALA A 143 18.24 -9.29 -10.32
N ALA A 144 18.83 -8.52 -11.23
CA ALA A 144 18.32 -8.33 -12.59
C ALA A 144 18.30 -9.63 -13.42
N ASP A 145 19.16 -10.59 -13.06
CA ASP A 145 19.23 -11.94 -13.63
C ASP A 145 18.19 -12.91 -13.04
N GLY A 146 17.34 -12.43 -12.12
CA GLY A 146 16.33 -13.24 -11.44
C GLY A 146 16.81 -13.96 -10.17
N THR A 147 18.11 -13.91 -9.88
CA THR A 147 18.72 -14.57 -8.72
C THR A 147 18.21 -13.94 -7.42
N GLU A 148 17.68 -14.76 -6.52
CA GLU A 148 17.27 -14.30 -5.19
C GLU A 148 18.50 -14.12 -4.30
N ARG A 149 18.77 -12.88 -3.88
CA ARG A 149 19.96 -12.56 -3.08
C ARG A 149 19.74 -12.77 -1.59
N TYR A 150 18.51 -12.54 -1.16
CA TYR A 150 18.02 -12.78 0.19
C TYR A 150 16.50 -12.88 0.18
N ARG A 151 15.96 -13.62 1.13
CA ARG A 151 14.53 -13.95 1.20
C ARG A 151 13.95 -13.53 2.53
N ILE A 152 12.76 -12.92 2.49
CA ILE A 152 11.89 -12.84 3.66
C ILE A 152 10.82 -13.92 3.54
N ASP A 153 10.60 -14.64 4.63
CA ASP A 153 9.49 -15.58 4.75
C ASP A 153 8.72 -15.30 6.04
N SER A 154 7.41 -15.53 6.01
CA SER A 154 6.54 -15.36 7.16
C SER A 154 6.58 -16.60 8.04
N ALA A 155 6.60 -16.40 9.36
CA ALA A 155 6.35 -17.50 10.28
C ALA A 155 4.96 -18.09 10.01
N ALA A 156 4.79 -19.39 10.26
CA ALA A 156 3.60 -20.14 9.85
C ALA A 156 2.29 -19.52 10.34
N ALA A 157 2.25 -19.04 11.58
CA ALA A 157 1.07 -18.39 12.18
C ALA A 157 0.66 -17.08 11.46
N PHE A 158 1.62 -16.42 10.81
CA PHE A 158 1.42 -15.13 10.13
C PHE A 158 1.23 -15.27 8.61
N ARG A 159 1.18 -16.50 8.07
CA ARG A 159 0.79 -16.73 6.68
C ARG A 159 -0.72 -16.55 6.54
N ALA A 160 -1.15 -15.86 5.48
CA ALA A 160 -2.56 -15.78 5.16
C ALA A 160 -2.95 -17.02 4.35
N ASP A 161 -3.94 -17.76 4.86
CA ASP A 161 -4.60 -18.80 4.08
C ASP A 161 -5.65 -18.10 3.22
N GLU A 162 -5.48 -18.13 1.89
CA GLU A 162 -6.28 -17.36 0.94
C GLU A 162 -6.83 -18.29 -0.13
N ARG A 163 -8.08 -18.04 -0.53
CA ARG A 163 -8.71 -18.68 -1.70
C ARG A 163 -7.91 -18.46 -2.98
N PHE A 164 -7.19 -17.34 -3.06
CA PHE A 164 -6.41 -16.91 -4.22
C PHE A 164 -4.92 -16.84 -3.86
N PRO A 165 -4.25 -17.99 -3.65
CA PRO A 165 -2.87 -18.00 -3.19
C PRO A 165 -1.94 -17.37 -4.22
N VAL A 166 -0.94 -16.64 -3.71
CA VAL A 166 0.21 -16.17 -4.47
C VAL A 166 1.42 -16.82 -3.85
N THR A 167 2.14 -17.65 -4.61
CA THR A 167 3.37 -18.29 -4.12
C THR A 167 4.60 -17.74 -4.81
N ARG A 168 5.74 -17.83 -4.12
CA ARG A 168 7.03 -17.45 -4.65
C ARG A 168 7.29 -18.25 -5.92
N GLN A 169 7.56 -17.55 -7.02
CA GLN A 169 7.77 -18.17 -8.34
C GLN A 169 6.61 -19.07 -8.81
N ARG A 170 5.41 -18.92 -8.24
CA ARG A 170 4.25 -19.78 -8.53
C ARG A 170 4.54 -21.27 -8.29
N ASN A 171 5.36 -21.58 -7.28
CA ASN A 171 5.79 -22.94 -6.97
C ASN A 171 4.77 -23.76 -6.16
N GLY A 172 3.65 -23.15 -5.76
CA GLY A 172 2.55 -23.79 -5.03
C GLY A 172 2.83 -24.10 -3.56
N ARG A 173 3.99 -23.69 -3.00
CA ARG A 173 4.39 -24.04 -1.62
C ARG A 173 4.70 -22.83 -0.74
N GLU A 174 5.37 -21.84 -1.30
CA GLU A 174 5.90 -20.71 -0.54
C GLU A 174 4.98 -19.51 -0.64
N LEU A 175 3.94 -19.47 0.20
CA LEU A 175 2.96 -18.38 0.23
C LEU A 175 3.62 -17.02 0.46
N MET A 176 3.32 -16.07 -0.42
CA MET A 176 3.79 -14.70 -0.37
C MET A 176 2.86 -13.78 0.40
N THR A 177 1.61 -14.21 0.65
CA THR A 177 0.69 -13.41 1.45
C THR A 177 0.88 -13.67 2.93
N ALA A 178 1.13 -12.60 3.66
CA ALA A 178 1.22 -12.57 5.11
C ALA A 178 0.06 -11.77 5.69
N LYS A 179 -0.20 -11.95 6.98
CA LYS A 179 -1.19 -11.19 7.75
C LYS A 179 -0.57 -10.62 9.02
N LEU A 180 -1.10 -9.49 9.45
CA LEU A 180 -0.84 -8.97 10.78
C LEU A 180 -1.79 -9.64 11.78
N ILE A 181 -1.29 -9.96 12.97
CA ILE A 181 -2.10 -10.38 14.12
C ILE A 181 -1.88 -9.34 15.21
N ASP A 182 -2.95 -8.66 15.61
CA ASP A 182 -2.91 -7.58 16.62
C ASP A 182 -1.83 -6.52 16.34
N GLY A 183 -1.69 -6.13 15.07
CA GLY A 183 -0.69 -5.14 14.64
C GLY A 183 0.75 -5.66 14.56
N ARG A 184 0.98 -6.95 14.79
CA ARG A 184 2.30 -7.59 14.73
C ARG A 184 2.43 -8.54 13.55
N TRP A 185 3.63 -8.65 13.01
CA TRP A 185 4.05 -9.69 12.06
C TRP A 185 5.42 -10.24 12.44
N GLU A 186 5.63 -11.54 12.19
CA GLU A 186 6.91 -12.20 12.41
C GLU A 186 7.31 -13.09 11.23
N GLY A 187 8.62 -13.18 11.04
CA GLY A 187 9.20 -13.99 9.99
C GLY A 187 10.70 -14.19 10.13
N GLY A 188 11.28 -14.77 9.09
CA GLY A 188 12.71 -14.95 8.93
C GLY A 188 13.23 -14.18 7.72
N LEU A 189 14.47 -13.69 7.84
CA LEU A 189 15.28 -13.24 6.71
C LEU A 189 16.43 -14.23 6.52
N TYR A 190 16.62 -14.68 5.28
CA TYR A 190 17.64 -15.66 4.89
C TYR A 190 18.53 -15.02 3.82
N VAL A 191 19.81 -14.84 4.12
CA VAL A 191 20.75 -14.12 3.25
C VAL A 191 21.66 -15.10 2.52
N TYR A 192 21.51 -15.17 1.18
CA TYR A 192 22.22 -16.14 0.33
C TYR A 192 23.48 -15.54 -0.32
N ALA A 193 23.40 -14.28 -0.75
CA ALA A 193 24.51 -13.66 -1.46
C ALA A 193 25.68 -13.38 -0.51
N THR A 194 26.87 -13.89 -0.86
CA THR A 194 28.07 -13.84 -0.01
C THR A 194 28.46 -12.42 0.39
N ASP A 195 28.32 -11.45 -0.51
CA ASP A 195 28.62 -10.04 -0.22
C ASP A 195 27.70 -9.46 0.87
N HIS A 196 26.42 -9.85 0.87
CA HIS A 196 25.47 -9.50 1.94
C HIS A 196 25.64 -10.31 3.22
N GLN A 197 26.30 -11.46 3.15
CA GLN A 197 26.67 -12.22 4.36
C GLN A 197 27.87 -11.58 5.08
N GLN A 198 28.80 -11.00 4.31
CA GLN A 198 29.97 -10.29 4.83
C GLN A 198 29.60 -8.91 5.38
N ASP A 199 28.75 -8.15 4.68
CA ASP A 199 28.16 -6.89 5.15
C ASP A 199 26.64 -6.89 4.92
N ASP A 200 25.91 -7.16 6.01
CA ASP A 200 24.45 -7.25 6.01
C ASP A 200 23.75 -5.88 6.07
N ALA A 201 24.47 -4.77 6.30
CA ALA A 201 23.86 -3.49 6.64
C ALA A 201 22.94 -2.96 5.52
N ARG A 202 23.33 -3.16 4.26
CA ARG A 202 22.51 -2.78 3.10
C ARG A 202 21.28 -3.69 2.96
N CYS A 203 21.45 -5.00 3.15
CA CYS A 203 20.37 -5.98 3.09
C CYS A 203 19.33 -5.69 4.18
N VAL A 204 19.75 -5.56 5.43
CA VAL A 204 18.90 -5.25 6.58
C VAL A 204 18.14 -3.94 6.37
N ARG A 205 18.81 -2.89 5.89
CA ARG A 205 18.16 -1.60 5.58
C ARG A 205 17.09 -1.75 4.48
N SER A 206 17.40 -2.48 3.42
CA SER A 206 16.48 -2.77 2.31
C SER A 206 15.25 -3.53 2.80
N VAL A 207 15.45 -4.54 3.65
CA VAL A 207 14.39 -5.34 4.27
C VAL A 207 13.46 -4.47 5.11
N LYS A 208 14.00 -3.65 6.02
CA LYS A 208 13.20 -2.73 6.85
C LYS A 208 12.39 -1.76 5.99
N ALA A 209 13.03 -1.15 5.00
CA ALA A 209 12.39 -0.20 4.08
C ALA A 209 11.24 -0.86 3.30
N SER A 210 11.48 -2.04 2.75
CA SER A 210 10.49 -2.77 1.96
C SER A 210 9.34 -3.28 2.82
N LEU A 211 9.58 -3.88 3.99
CA LEU A 211 8.52 -4.31 4.89
C LEU A 211 7.63 -3.13 5.32
N ALA A 212 8.22 -2.00 5.70
CA ALA A 212 7.46 -0.80 6.03
C ALA A 212 6.53 -0.37 4.88
N ARG A 213 7.02 -0.38 3.64
CA ARG A 213 6.22 -0.03 2.45
C ARG A 213 5.11 -1.02 2.10
N HIS A 214 5.20 -2.28 2.54
CA HIS A 214 4.16 -3.28 2.29
C HIS A 214 3.13 -3.36 3.43
N ILE A 215 3.58 -3.16 4.67
CA ILE A 215 2.75 -3.27 5.86
C ILE A 215 1.94 -1.99 6.11
N LEU A 216 2.55 -0.80 5.99
CA LEU A 216 1.86 0.46 6.29
C LEU A 216 0.58 0.66 5.45
N PRO A 217 0.57 0.40 4.12
CA PRO A 217 -0.66 0.50 3.33
C PRO A 217 -1.73 -0.53 3.70
N ALA A 218 -1.36 -1.65 4.34
CA ALA A 218 -2.31 -2.69 4.71
C ALA A 218 -3.20 -2.31 5.90
N VAL A 219 -2.75 -1.34 6.71
CA VAL A 219 -3.43 -0.85 7.91
C VAL A 219 -4.05 0.54 7.74
N THR A 220 -4.10 1.04 6.50
CA THR A 220 -4.66 2.37 6.22
C THR A 220 -6.14 2.44 6.61
N PRO A 221 -6.60 3.51 7.28
CA PRO A 221 -8.02 3.69 7.62
C PRO A 221 -8.86 4.15 6.41
N ARG A 222 -8.23 4.24 5.24
CA ARG A 222 -8.81 4.80 4.01
C ARG A 222 -9.16 3.68 3.03
N VAL A 223 -9.25 4.01 1.75
CA VAL A 223 -9.40 3.03 0.69
C VAL A 223 -8.05 2.37 0.41
N ARG A 224 -8.02 1.05 0.37
CA ARG A 224 -6.89 0.25 -0.07
C ARG A 224 -7.29 -0.52 -1.32
N CYS A 225 -6.38 -0.60 -2.29
CA CYS A 225 -6.54 -1.41 -3.49
C CYS A 225 -5.30 -2.30 -3.70
N ARG A 226 -5.51 -3.61 -3.81
CA ARG A 226 -4.53 -4.61 -4.23
C ARG A 226 -4.94 -5.11 -5.60
N ILE A 227 -3.99 -5.19 -6.51
CA ILE A 227 -4.14 -5.94 -7.76
C ILE A 227 -2.98 -6.92 -7.83
N PHE A 228 -3.28 -8.20 -8.02
CA PHE A 228 -2.29 -9.27 -8.03
C PHE A 228 -2.72 -10.39 -8.96
N ARG A 229 -1.79 -11.28 -9.30
CA ARG A 229 -2.07 -12.47 -10.11
C ARG A 229 -1.98 -13.72 -9.22
N PRO A 230 -3.11 -14.35 -8.86
CA PRO A 230 -3.13 -15.65 -8.17
C PRO A 230 -2.37 -16.72 -8.95
N ASP A 231 -1.91 -17.78 -8.28
CA ASP A 231 -1.16 -18.87 -8.92
C ASP A 231 -1.96 -19.63 -9.99
N SER A 232 -3.27 -19.70 -9.83
CA SER A 232 -4.18 -20.35 -10.78
C SER A 232 -4.52 -19.51 -12.01
N TYR A 233 -4.14 -18.22 -12.05
CA TYR A 233 -4.56 -17.30 -13.11
C TYR A 233 -3.59 -17.32 -14.30
N ASP A 234 -4.09 -17.19 -15.51
CA ASP A 234 -3.23 -17.03 -16.69
C ASP A 234 -2.51 -15.66 -16.69
N TYR A 235 -1.45 -15.55 -17.49
CA TYR A 235 -0.82 -14.24 -17.70
C TYR A 235 -1.82 -13.29 -18.37
N GLY A 236 -1.99 -12.09 -17.80
CA GLY A 236 -3.01 -11.13 -18.23
C GLY A 236 -4.35 -11.24 -17.50
N ALA A 237 -4.50 -12.20 -16.58
CA ALA A 237 -5.60 -12.28 -15.63
C ALA A 237 -5.16 -11.83 -14.23
N TRP A 238 -5.94 -10.96 -13.61
CA TRP A 238 -5.60 -10.31 -12.35
C TRP A 238 -6.79 -10.33 -11.40
N ARG A 239 -6.54 -10.49 -10.11
CA ARG A 239 -7.49 -10.29 -9.04
C ARG A 239 -7.35 -8.87 -8.50
N VAL A 240 -8.46 -8.19 -8.32
CA VAL A 240 -8.56 -6.93 -7.59
C VAL A 240 -9.27 -7.15 -6.28
N GLU A 241 -8.68 -6.59 -5.23
CA GLU A 241 -9.30 -6.51 -3.91
C GLU A 241 -9.18 -5.10 -3.39
N MET A 242 -10.32 -4.49 -3.10
CA MET A 242 -10.42 -3.20 -2.43
C MET A 242 -11.04 -3.38 -1.06
N THR A 243 -10.54 -2.60 -0.11
CA THR A 243 -11.08 -2.53 1.24
C THR A 243 -11.21 -1.09 1.65
N VAL A 244 -12.23 -0.77 2.43
CA VAL A 244 -12.42 0.55 3.04
C VAL A 244 -12.30 0.44 4.55
N GLY A 245 -11.64 1.42 5.17
CA GLY A 245 -11.46 1.42 6.62
C GLY A 245 -12.75 1.67 7.42
N PRO A 246 -12.73 1.41 8.74
CA PRO A 246 -13.90 1.50 9.61
C PRO A 246 -14.59 2.86 9.60
N ALA A 247 -13.84 3.96 9.46
CA ALA A 247 -14.40 5.30 9.39
C ALA A 247 -15.29 5.51 8.14
N ILE A 248 -14.87 4.97 6.98
CA ILE A 248 -15.65 5.01 5.75
C ILE A 248 -16.89 4.11 5.87
N GLN A 249 -16.73 2.92 6.47
CA GLN A 249 -17.84 2.00 6.70
C GLN A 249 -18.89 2.61 7.64
N ALA A 250 -18.44 3.25 8.73
CA ALA A 250 -19.31 3.94 9.67
C ALA A 250 -20.03 5.12 9.00
N TYR A 251 -19.34 5.91 8.18
CA TYR A 251 -19.96 7.04 7.46
C TYR A 251 -21.10 6.61 6.52
N TRP A 252 -21.01 5.41 5.95
CA TRP A 252 -22.04 4.89 5.05
C TRP A 252 -23.21 4.20 5.76
N GLU A 253 -23.21 4.09 7.11
CA GLU A 253 -24.33 3.64 7.96
C GLU A 253 -25.30 2.63 7.30
N TYR A 254 -24.77 1.48 6.88
CA TYR A 254 -25.52 0.37 6.22
C TYR A 254 -26.03 0.60 4.80
N SER A 255 -25.84 1.79 4.22
CA SER A 255 -26.03 2.03 2.79
C SER A 255 -24.87 1.41 1.99
N PRO A 256 -25.12 0.77 0.84
CA PRO A 256 -24.05 0.24 0.01
C PRO A 256 -23.20 1.37 -0.57
N LEU A 257 -21.90 1.40 -0.21
CA LEU A 257 -20.94 2.26 -0.89
C LEU A 257 -20.77 1.75 -2.33
N ARG A 258 -21.34 2.49 -3.28
CA ARG A 258 -21.24 2.24 -4.72
C ARG A 258 -20.32 3.25 -5.37
N PHE A 259 -19.58 2.81 -6.39
CA PHE A 259 -18.70 3.67 -7.16
C PHE A 259 -18.74 3.30 -8.64
N ASP A 260 -18.51 4.30 -9.48
CA ASP A 260 -18.43 4.13 -10.92
C ASP A 260 -17.15 3.36 -11.27
N LEU A 261 -17.24 2.26 -12.01
CA LEU A 261 -16.05 1.59 -12.51
C LEU A 261 -15.42 2.44 -13.61
N PRO A 262 -14.09 2.65 -13.57
CA PRO A 262 -13.43 3.47 -14.57
C PRO A 262 -13.47 2.77 -15.94
N SER A 263 -13.76 3.53 -16.98
CA SER A 263 -13.59 3.07 -18.36
C SER A 263 -12.10 2.95 -18.68
N LEU A 264 -11.62 1.72 -18.84
CA LEU A 264 -10.22 1.40 -19.05
C LEU A 264 -10.04 0.69 -20.41
N PRO A 265 -9.33 1.29 -21.38
CA PRO A 265 -9.08 0.66 -22.67
C PRO A 265 -8.46 -0.73 -22.51
N HIS A 266 -8.97 -1.72 -23.24
CA HIS A 266 -8.45 -3.09 -23.26
C HIS A 266 -8.42 -3.81 -21.91
N ARG A 267 -9.21 -3.35 -20.93
CA ARG A 267 -9.40 -4.02 -19.64
C ARG A 267 -10.87 -4.39 -19.48
N ARG A 268 -11.13 -5.63 -19.07
CA ARG A 268 -12.49 -6.12 -18.81
C ARG A 268 -12.60 -6.55 -17.37
N PHE A 269 -13.58 -5.98 -16.66
CA PHE A 269 -13.99 -6.46 -15.34
C PHE A 269 -14.88 -7.68 -15.49
N HIS A 270 -14.70 -8.65 -14.61
CA HIS A 270 -15.46 -9.88 -14.60
C HIS A 270 -15.72 -10.33 -13.16
N ALA A 271 -16.98 -10.64 -12.88
CA ALA A 271 -17.38 -11.26 -11.63
C ALA A 271 -17.43 -12.78 -11.83
N GLU A 272 -16.87 -13.53 -10.88
CA GLU A 272 -16.85 -15.01 -10.92
C GLU A 272 -18.27 -15.61 -10.90
N LYS A 273 -19.23 -14.90 -10.32
CA LYS A 273 -20.65 -15.26 -10.20
C LYS A 273 -21.51 -14.01 -10.38
N PRO A 274 -22.86 -14.13 -10.51
CA PRO A 274 -23.76 -13.00 -10.32
C PRO A 274 -23.52 -12.46 -8.91
N ASP A 275 -22.68 -11.43 -8.82
CA ASP A 275 -22.14 -10.93 -7.57
C ASP A 275 -22.81 -9.60 -7.27
N VAL A 276 -23.34 -9.48 -6.05
CA VAL A 276 -23.89 -8.22 -5.53
C VAL A 276 -22.85 -7.08 -5.53
N GLN A 277 -21.57 -7.41 -5.67
CA GLN A 277 -20.47 -6.45 -5.75
C GLN A 277 -20.27 -5.82 -7.14
N TYR A 278 -20.87 -6.35 -8.22
CA TYR A 278 -20.76 -5.79 -9.57
C TYR A 278 -22.08 -5.76 -10.31
N MET A 279 -22.47 -4.57 -10.75
CA MET A 279 -23.68 -4.33 -11.53
C MET A 279 -23.28 -4.05 -12.99
N PRO A 280 -23.30 -5.06 -13.88
CA PRO A 280 -22.78 -4.93 -15.24
C PRO A 280 -23.57 -3.95 -16.11
N ASP A 281 -24.89 -3.82 -15.89
CA ASP A 281 -25.74 -2.93 -16.70
C ASP A 281 -25.44 -1.45 -16.48
N THR A 282 -24.87 -1.11 -15.33
CA THR A 282 -24.57 0.28 -14.92
C THR A 282 -23.08 0.51 -14.67
N ASP A 283 -22.24 -0.50 -14.89
CA ASP A 283 -20.80 -0.50 -14.56
C ASP A 283 -20.50 0.06 -13.15
N LEU A 284 -21.26 -0.39 -12.15
CA LEU A 284 -21.07 0.01 -10.76
C LEU A 284 -20.40 -1.11 -9.95
N GLY A 285 -19.39 -0.73 -9.17
CA GLY A 285 -18.87 -1.55 -8.08
C GLY A 285 -19.60 -1.25 -6.77
N GLN A 286 -19.84 -2.26 -5.95
CA GLN A 286 -20.49 -2.13 -4.64
C GLN A 286 -19.66 -2.82 -3.55
N PHE A 287 -19.26 -2.07 -2.53
CA PHE A 287 -18.65 -2.66 -1.35
C PHE A 287 -19.68 -3.42 -0.52
N VAL A 288 -19.33 -4.64 -0.11
CA VAL A 288 -20.10 -5.48 0.82
C VAL A 288 -19.21 -5.73 2.04
N ASP A 289 -19.69 -5.36 3.23
CA ASP A 289 -18.92 -5.43 4.49
C ASP A 289 -17.55 -4.72 4.44
N GLY A 290 -17.48 -3.68 3.61
CA GLY A 290 -16.28 -2.89 3.37
C GLY A 290 -15.23 -3.56 2.47
N VAL A 291 -15.60 -4.61 1.75
CA VAL A 291 -14.76 -5.30 0.77
C VAL A 291 -15.42 -5.24 -0.61
N TRP A 292 -14.60 -5.06 -1.63
CA TRP A 292 -15.01 -5.20 -3.03
C TRP A 292 -13.93 -5.97 -3.78
N SER A 293 -14.31 -6.94 -4.62
CA SER A 293 -13.33 -7.71 -5.38
C SER A 293 -13.88 -8.19 -6.72
N LEU A 294 -13.03 -8.17 -7.74
CA LEU A 294 -13.34 -8.64 -9.09
C LEU A 294 -12.08 -9.15 -9.78
N ASP A 295 -12.28 -9.87 -10.88
CA ASP A 295 -11.20 -10.24 -11.79
C ASP A 295 -11.10 -9.22 -12.94
N ILE A 296 -9.89 -8.98 -13.41
CA ILE A 296 -9.59 -8.13 -14.55
C ILE A 296 -8.79 -8.94 -15.56
N TYR A 297 -9.22 -8.88 -16.81
CA TYR A 297 -8.55 -9.51 -17.93
C TYR A 297 -8.08 -8.45 -18.94
N SER A 298 -6.93 -8.69 -19.55
CA SER A 298 -6.58 -8.05 -20.83
C SER A 298 -7.59 -8.50 -21.91
N ASN A 299 -8.08 -7.56 -22.71
CA ASN A 299 -9.07 -7.83 -23.75
C ASN A 299 -8.54 -7.49 -25.14
N GLY A 300 -8.46 -8.51 -26.01
CA GLY A 300 -8.11 -8.36 -27.43
C GLY A 300 -6.64 -8.04 -27.72
N ILE A 301 -5.79 -7.92 -26.70
CA ILE A 301 -4.34 -7.68 -26.83
C ILE A 301 -3.54 -8.44 -25.76
N PRO A 302 -2.28 -8.81 -26.03
CA PRO A 302 -1.38 -9.39 -25.03
C PRO A 302 -1.13 -8.43 -23.85
N GLU A 303 -0.94 -8.96 -22.64
CA GLU A 303 -0.70 -8.17 -21.43
C GLU A 303 0.52 -7.24 -21.57
N ASP A 304 1.62 -7.73 -22.15
CA ASP A 304 2.83 -6.92 -22.36
C ASP A 304 2.63 -5.75 -23.33
N GLY A 305 1.65 -5.87 -24.22
CA GLY A 305 1.27 -4.83 -25.18
C GLY A 305 0.12 -3.95 -24.69
N ASN A 306 -0.38 -4.15 -23.47
CA ASN A 306 -1.54 -3.41 -22.99
C ASN A 306 -1.16 -1.96 -22.63
N PRO A 307 -1.75 -0.94 -23.29
CA PRO A 307 -1.40 0.46 -23.03
C PRO A 307 -1.88 0.94 -21.64
N THR A 308 -2.75 0.17 -20.99
CA THR A 308 -3.24 0.42 -19.63
C THR A 308 -2.61 -0.58 -18.66
N PRO A 309 -1.39 -0.32 -18.13
CA PRO A 309 -0.75 -1.20 -17.16
C PRO A 309 -1.53 -1.27 -15.85
N ILE A 310 -1.34 -2.35 -15.10
CA ILE A 310 -2.05 -2.62 -13.83
C ILE A 310 -1.88 -1.49 -12.79
N SER A 311 -0.75 -0.76 -12.82
CA SER A 311 -0.56 0.42 -11.98
C SER A 311 -1.55 1.54 -12.30
N GLN A 312 -1.90 1.75 -13.57
CA GLN A 312 -2.91 2.73 -13.99
C GLN A 312 -4.32 2.26 -13.64
N VAL A 313 -4.63 0.97 -13.83
CA VAL A 313 -5.91 0.37 -13.41
C VAL A 313 -6.17 0.63 -11.93
N ARG A 314 -5.15 0.35 -11.09
CA ARG A 314 -5.19 0.59 -9.65
C ARG A 314 -5.43 2.05 -9.30
N ALA A 315 -4.73 2.96 -9.95
CA ALA A 315 -4.88 4.40 -9.74
C ALA A 315 -6.30 4.88 -10.10
N ALA A 316 -6.85 4.41 -11.22
CA ALA A 316 -8.20 4.76 -11.68
C ALA A 316 -9.29 4.25 -10.73
N LEU A 317 -9.15 3.03 -10.22
CA LEU A 317 -10.08 2.47 -9.22
C LEU A 317 -10.06 3.26 -7.91
N LEU A 318 -8.87 3.58 -7.39
CA LEU A 318 -8.73 4.41 -6.20
C LEU A 318 -9.31 5.81 -6.42
N ALA A 319 -9.07 6.42 -7.59
CA ALA A 319 -9.64 7.72 -7.94
C ALA A 319 -11.18 7.69 -7.97
N SER A 320 -11.77 6.63 -8.53
CA SER A 320 -13.22 6.50 -8.65
C SER A 320 -13.92 6.36 -7.29
N VAL A 321 -13.35 5.55 -6.38
CA VAL A 321 -13.87 5.45 -5.01
C VAL A 321 -13.67 6.77 -4.26
N ASN A 322 -12.50 7.38 -4.32
CA ASN A 322 -12.24 8.65 -3.64
C ASN A 322 -13.12 9.80 -4.16
N ALA A 323 -13.41 9.86 -5.46
CA ALA A 323 -14.36 10.82 -6.03
C ALA A 323 -15.77 10.62 -5.48
N THR A 324 -16.19 9.38 -5.27
CA THR A 324 -17.47 9.06 -4.62
C THR A 324 -17.48 9.52 -3.16
N LEU A 325 -16.41 9.23 -2.40
CA LEU A 325 -16.27 9.69 -1.01
C LEU A 325 -16.32 11.22 -0.91
N GLN A 326 -15.61 11.92 -1.81
CA GLN A 326 -15.59 13.38 -1.87
C GLN A 326 -16.97 13.96 -2.21
N ARG A 327 -17.67 13.42 -3.23
CA ARG A 327 -19.03 13.84 -3.59
C ARG A 327 -20.02 13.68 -2.43
N ALA A 328 -19.84 12.63 -1.64
CA ALA A 328 -20.66 12.38 -0.46
C ALA A 328 -20.30 13.25 0.75
N GLY A 329 -19.21 14.03 0.70
CA GLY A 329 -18.76 14.87 1.81
C GLY A 329 -17.94 14.16 2.88
N PHE A 330 -17.44 12.94 2.62
CA PHE A 330 -16.57 12.25 3.57
C PHE A 330 -15.26 13.04 3.76
N PRO A 331 -14.91 13.45 4.98
CA PRO A 331 -13.69 14.20 5.23
C PRO A 331 -12.47 13.34 4.90
N GLY A 332 -11.65 13.84 3.98
CA GLY A 332 -10.50 13.14 3.42
C GLY A 332 -9.25 13.14 4.26
#